data_AF-A0A354PGE5-F1
#
_entry.id   AF-A0A354PGE5-F1
#
_cell.length_a   1.000
_cell.length_b   1.000
_cell.length_c   1.000
_cell.angle_alpha   90.00
_cell.angle_beta   90.00
_cell.angle_gamma   90.00
#
_symmetry.space_group_name_H-M   'P 1'
#
loop_
_entity.id
_entity.type
_entity.pdbx_description
1 polymer ?
#
loop_
_entity_poly.entity_id
_entity_poly.type
_entity_poly.pdbx_seq_one_letter_code
_entity_poly.pdbx_strand_id
1 'polypeptide(L)'
;MASSKRSFEKEEFWRLVLAEHAASDLSVRASCKREAVSETSFHFWKLDLATRDARPDSQPNSPRLTPMRVVDSQATQVVAEPSQSTMP
;
A
#
# COMPACT_ATOMS: atom_id res chain seq x y z
N MET A 1 18.90 -7.63 -16.14
CA MET A 1 17.79 -7.15 -15.27
C MET A 1 17.06 -6.04 -16.00
N ALA A 2 16.01 -6.34 -16.78
CA ALA A 2 15.29 -5.34 -17.60
C ALA A 2 13.80 -5.66 -17.82
N SER A 3 13.19 -6.54 -17.00
CA SER A 3 11.81 -7.00 -17.21
C SER A 3 10.77 -6.32 -16.30
N SER A 4 11.18 -5.60 -15.26
CA SER A 4 10.23 -5.09 -14.25
C SER A 4 9.35 -3.96 -14.79
N LYS A 5 9.91 -3.01 -15.55
CA LYS A 5 9.13 -1.88 -16.09
C LYS A 5 8.12 -2.31 -17.16
N ARG A 6 8.55 -3.15 -18.10
CA ARG A 6 7.68 -3.75 -19.13
C ARG A 6 6.58 -4.63 -18.53
N SER A 7 6.83 -5.24 -17.36
CA SER A 7 5.83 -6.04 -16.67
C SER A 7 4.76 -5.17 -16.00
N PHE A 8 5.14 -4.00 -15.48
CA PHE A 8 4.22 -3.05 -14.85
C PHE A 8 3.28 -2.40 -15.87
N GLU A 9 3.81 -1.89 -16.99
CA GLU A 9 3.00 -1.27 -18.06
C GLU A 9 1.96 -2.26 -18.63
N LYS A 10 2.36 -3.53 -18.78
CA LYS A 10 1.44 -4.59 -19.21
C LYS A 10 0.38 -4.89 -18.16
N GLU A 11 0.74 -4.88 -16.88
CA GLU A 11 -0.22 -5.07 -15.79
C GLU A 11 -1.26 -3.96 -15.76
N GLU A 12 -0.84 -2.70 -15.88
CA GLU A 12 -1.71 -1.54 -15.90
C GLU A 12 -2.70 -1.59 -17.08
N PHE A 13 -2.20 -1.96 -18.27
CA PHE A 13 -3.06 -2.21 -19.43
C PHE A 13 -4.15 -3.25 -19.12
N TRP A 14 -3.80 -4.38 -18.52
CA TRP A 14 -4.78 -5.42 -18.20
C TRP A 14 -5.74 -5.02 -17.07
N ARG A 15 -5.30 -4.20 -16.11
CA ARG A 15 -6.21 -3.60 -15.10
C ARG A 15 -7.26 -2.72 -15.78
N LEU A 16 -6.86 -1.90 -16.75
CA LEU A 16 -7.80 -1.05 -17.51
C LEU A 16 -8.78 -1.88 -18.34
N VAL A 17 -8.30 -2.88 -19.09
CA VAL A 17 -9.14 -3.77 -19.90
C VAL A 17 -10.18 -4.51 -19.03
N LEU A 18 -9.78 -5.01 -17.86
CA LEU A 18 -10.70 -5.70 -16.95
C LEU A 18 -11.71 -4.75 -16.30
N ALA A 19 -11.29 -3.54 -15.92
CA ALA A 19 -12.18 -2.53 -15.35
C ALA A 19 -13.22 -2.07 -16.38
N GLU A 20 -12.79 -1.83 -17.62
CA GLU A 20 -13.66 -1.49 -18.73
C GLU A 20 -14.64 -2.62 -19.06
N HIS A 21 -14.19 -3.88 -19.01
CA HIS A 21 -15.10 -5.03 -19.14
C HIS A 21 -16.10 -5.12 -17.99
N ALA A 22 -15.72 -4.81 -16.75
CA ALA A 22 -16.64 -4.81 -15.62
C ALA A 22 -17.67 -3.67 -15.69
N ALA A 23 -17.30 -2.53 -16.28
CA ALA A 23 -18.20 -1.40 -16.54
C ALA A 23 -19.08 -1.63 -17.79
N SER A 24 -18.60 -2.44 -18.74
CA SER A 24 -19.35 -2.85 -19.92
C SER A 24 -20.24 -4.05 -19.58
N ASP A 25 -21.56 -3.94 -19.68
CA ASP A 25 -22.51 -5.10 -19.57
C ASP A 25 -22.40 -6.09 -20.75
N LEU A 26 -21.22 -6.19 -21.36
CA LEU A 26 -20.93 -7.04 -22.50
C LEU A 26 -20.38 -8.38 -22.04
N SER A 27 -20.63 -9.42 -22.83
CA SER A 27 -19.98 -10.71 -22.62
C SER A 27 -18.47 -10.63 -22.84
N VAL A 28 -17.71 -11.51 -22.19
CA VAL A 28 -16.23 -11.58 -22.32
C VAL A 28 -15.81 -11.61 -23.79
N ARG A 29 -16.46 -12.43 -24.61
CA ARG A 29 -16.18 -12.54 -26.06
C ARG A 29 -16.40 -11.22 -26.82
N ALA A 30 -17.45 -10.47 -26.48
CA ALA A 30 -17.72 -9.18 -27.11
C ALA A 30 -16.68 -8.12 -26.69
N SER A 31 -16.30 -8.09 -25.41
CA SER A 31 -15.21 -7.24 -24.90
C SER A 31 -13.87 -7.58 -25.53
N CYS A 32 -13.49 -8.87 -25.59
CA CYS A 32 -12.24 -9.32 -26.21
C CYS A 32 -12.16 -8.92 -27.69
N LYS A 33 -13.28 -9.00 -28.42
CA LYS A 33 -13.34 -8.56 -29.81
C LYS A 33 -13.16 -7.05 -29.96
N ARG A 34 -13.73 -6.25 -29.05
CA ARG A 34 -13.66 -4.79 -29.07
C ARG A 34 -12.25 -4.27 -28.77
N GLU A 35 -11.61 -4.84 -27.75
CA GLU A 35 -10.25 -4.47 -27.31
C GLU A 35 -9.14 -5.17 -28.10
N ALA A 36 -9.50 -6.00 -29.10
CA ALA A 36 -8.58 -6.80 -29.90
C ALA A 36 -7.63 -7.71 -29.07
N VAL A 37 -8.13 -8.24 -27.95
CA VAL A 37 -7.39 -9.13 -27.06
C VAL A 37 -7.88 -10.58 -27.17
N SER A 38 -7.03 -11.55 -26.87
CA SER A 38 -7.45 -12.96 -26.85
C SER A 38 -8.18 -13.33 -25.56
N GLU A 39 -9.22 -14.15 -25.69
CA GLU A 39 -9.99 -14.68 -24.54
C GLU A 39 -9.08 -15.44 -23.55
N THR A 40 -8.11 -16.20 -24.07
CA THR A 40 -7.13 -16.90 -23.23
C THR A 40 -6.31 -15.94 -22.37
N SER A 41 -5.86 -14.82 -22.96
CA SER A 41 -5.11 -13.81 -22.21
C SER A 41 -6.00 -13.13 -21.16
N PHE A 42 -7.26 -12.86 -21.52
CA PHE A 42 -8.22 -12.26 -20.60
C PHE A 42 -8.42 -13.11 -19.34
N HIS A 43 -8.68 -14.41 -19.51
CA HIS A 43 -8.85 -15.33 -18.38
C HIS A 43 -7.55 -15.48 -17.58
N PHE A 44 -6.40 -15.60 -18.24
CA PHE A 44 -5.11 -15.66 -17.58
C PHE A 44 -4.86 -14.43 -16.70
N TRP A 45 -5.01 -13.22 -17.25
CA TRP A 45 -4.75 -11.97 -16.52
C TRP A 45 -5.76 -11.71 -15.42
N LYS A 46 -7.02 -12.12 -15.59
CA LYS A 46 -8.02 -12.06 -14.52
C LYS A 46 -7.59 -12.87 -13.29
N LEU A 47 -7.07 -14.08 -13.49
CA LEU A 47 -6.57 -14.93 -12.39
C LEU A 47 -5.26 -14.40 -11.83
N ASP A 48 -4.32 -14.01 -12.68
CA ASP A 48 -3.00 -13.53 -12.27
C ASP A 48 -3.11 -12.24 -11.44
N LEU A 49 -3.94 -11.28 -11.89
CA LEU A 49 -4.20 -10.03 -11.15
C LEU A 49 -4.92 -10.29 -9.82
N ALA A 50 -5.92 -11.17 -9.79
CA ALA A 50 -6.58 -11.54 -8.54
C ALA A 50 -5.59 -12.17 -7.53
N THR A 51 -4.65 -12.98 -8.02
CA THR A 51 -3.60 -13.58 -7.20
C THR A 51 -2.60 -12.53 -6.68
N ARG A 52 -2.24 -11.56 -7.52
CA ARG A 52 -1.35 -10.45 -7.14
C ARG A 52 -2.00 -9.50 -6.16
N ASP A 53 -3.26 -9.13 -6.37
CA ASP A 53 -4.01 -8.28 -5.44
C ASP A 53 -4.24 -8.99 -4.09
N ALA A 54 -4.37 -10.32 -4.10
CA ALA A 54 -4.43 -11.13 -2.88
C ALA A 54 -3.07 -11.29 -2.18
N ARG A 55 -1.95 -11.08 -2.89
CA ARG A 55 -0.60 -11.15 -2.31
C ARG A 55 -0.18 -9.75 -1.82
N PRO A 56 -0.03 -9.50 -0.51
CA PRO A 56 0.35 -8.18 0.03
C PRO A 56 1.81 -7.77 -0.24
N ASP A 57 2.48 -8.30 -1.27
CA ASP A 57 3.93 -8.13 -1.53
C ASP A 57 4.27 -6.83 -2.27
N SER A 58 3.36 -5.86 -2.27
CA SER A 58 3.65 -4.51 -2.76
C SER A 58 2.95 -3.50 -1.89
N GLN A 59 3.19 -3.60 -0.57
CA GLN A 59 3.25 -2.37 0.20
C GLN A 59 4.37 -1.55 -0.46
N PRO A 60 4.11 -0.38 -1.08
CA PRO A 60 5.19 0.56 -1.34
C PRO A 60 5.91 0.70 0.00
N ASN A 61 7.24 0.83 -0.04
CA ASN A 61 8.06 1.09 1.14
C ASN A 61 7.68 2.45 1.75
N SER A 62 6.45 2.59 2.23
CA SER A 62 5.95 3.69 3.01
C SER A 62 6.60 3.49 4.36
N PRO A 63 7.52 4.39 4.77
CA PRO A 63 8.13 4.30 6.08
C PRO A 63 7.00 4.24 7.10
N ARG A 64 7.00 3.19 7.93
CA ARG A 64 6.04 3.06 9.02
C ARG A 64 6.31 4.19 9.99
N LEU A 65 5.41 5.17 10.06
CA LEU A 65 5.51 6.27 10.98
C LEU A 65 5.23 5.74 12.39
N THR A 66 6.27 5.71 13.23
CA THR A 66 6.14 5.35 14.64
C THR A 66 5.78 6.61 15.44
N PRO A 67 4.65 6.66 16.15
CA PRO A 67 4.32 7.80 16.99
C PRO A 67 5.32 7.87 18.16
N MET A 68 6.11 8.93 18.22
CA MET A 68 6.99 9.22 19.35
C MET A 68 6.36 10.29 20.23
N ARG A 69 6.32 10.03 21.54
CA ARG A 69 5.84 10.99 22.52
C ARG A 69 7.00 11.87 22.99
N VAL A 70 6.91 13.17 22.75
CA VAL A 70 7.84 14.15 23.32
C VAL A 70 7.47 14.35 24.79
N VAL A 71 8.40 14.05 25.69
CA VAL A 71 8.28 14.39 27.12
C VAL A 71 9.14 15.63 27.35
N ASP A 72 8.50 16.72 27.74
CA ASP A 72 9.19 17.93 28.19
C ASP A 72 9.77 17.68 29.58
N SER A 73 11.09 17.64 29.67
CA SER A 73 11.81 17.48 30.92
C SER A 73 11.90 18.83 31.62
N GLN A 74 10.84 19.24 32.33
CA GLN A 74 10.95 20.42 33.19
C GLN A 74 11.96 20.16 34.31
N ALA A 75 12.99 21.01 34.34
CA ALA A 75 14.04 21.00 35.33
C ALA A 75 13.45 21.24 36.72
N THR A 76 13.46 20.20 37.55
CA THR A 76 13.18 20.30 38.98
C THR A 76 14.19 21.25 39.62
N GLN A 77 13.79 22.50 39.86
CA GLN A 77 14.49 23.36 40.81
C GLN A 77 14.20 22.83 42.22
N VAL A 78 15.20 22.17 42.79
CA VAL A 78 15.25 21.79 44.19
C VAL A 78 15.37 23.09 44.99
N VAL A 79 14.26 23.58 45.55
CA VAL A 79 14.30 24.63 46.57
C VAL A 79 14.87 23.96 47.82
N ALA A 80 16.14 24.25 48.12
CA ALA A 80 16.75 23.91 49.39
C ALA A 80 16.14 24.81 50.48
N GLU A 81 15.40 24.22 51.40
CA GLU A 81 14.94 24.90 52.62
C GLU A 81 16.04 24.80 53.70
N PRO A 82 16.44 25.91 54.36
CA PRO A 82 17.51 25.91 55.34
C PRO A 82 17.01 25.54 56.75
N SER A 83 17.71 24.57 57.34
CA SER A 83 17.93 24.26 58.75
C SER A 83 17.29 25.15 59.83
N GLN A 84 16.46 24.54 60.70
CA GLN A 84 16.37 24.84 62.14
C GLN A 84 16.18 23.50 62.90
N SER A 85 17.24 22.84 63.36
CA SER A 85 17.84 22.95 64.71
C SER A 85 16.85 22.82 65.87
N THR A 86 16.78 21.64 66.49
CA THR A 86 16.51 21.42 67.93
C THR A 86 16.96 20.00 68.31
N MET A 87 17.94 19.90 69.21
CA MET A 87 18.37 18.67 69.90
C MET A 87 17.60 18.53 71.24
N PRO A 88 17.56 17.32 71.83
CA PRO A 88 16.60 16.91 72.86
C PRO A 88 16.84 17.51 74.26
#